data_AF-W9GUC7-F1
#
_entry.id   AF-W9GUC7-F1
#
_cell.length_a   1.000
_cell.length_b   1.000
_cell.length_c   1.000
_cell.angle_alpha   90.00
_cell.angle_beta   90.00
_cell.angle_gamma   90.00
#
_symmetry.space_group_name_H-M   'P 1'
#
loop_
_entity.id
_entity.type
_entity.pdbx_description
1 polymer ?
#
loop_
_entity_poly.entity_id
_entity_poly.type
_entity_poly.pdbx_seq_one_letter_code
_entity_poly.pdbx_strand_id
1 'polypeptide(L)'
;MNALEHGITEEAVTAFIDEALASFPEPPSPVLSRTDTRVVVARIGLSGAWNGMLVFRVPAPLAACLASTLFGVPAAETTSAERTDVVAELCNTVGGNIKGLIRGAAALSLPIVTERHAEVVGQQTATPSGTVAVNLVHSFLGRFILVQVIENADGAP
;
A
#
# COMPACT_ATOMS: atom_id res chain seq x y z
N MET A 1 -13.69 -10.27 -16.43
CA MET A 1 -12.49 -11.06 -16.07
C MET A 1 -12.17 -10.65 -14.65
N ASN A 2 -12.05 -11.60 -13.73
CA ASN A 2 -11.79 -11.30 -12.34
C ASN A 2 -10.29 -11.04 -12.09
N ALA A 3 -9.95 -10.57 -10.90
CA ALA A 3 -8.56 -10.26 -10.53
C ALA A 3 -7.58 -11.45 -10.75
N LEU A 4 -7.99 -12.68 -10.41
CA LEU A 4 -7.15 -13.87 -10.57
C LEU A 4 -6.91 -14.22 -12.05
N GLU A 5 -7.91 -14.04 -12.90
CA GLU A 5 -7.77 -14.26 -14.34
C GLU A 5 -6.81 -13.24 -14.99
N HIS A 6 -6.63 -12.07 -14.37
CA HIS A 6 -5.58 -11.11 -14.73
C HIS A 6 -4.20 -11.46 -14.15
N GLY A 7 -4.07 -12.52 -13.32
CA GLY A 7 -2.82 -12.89 -12.67
C GLY A 7 -2.52 -12.09 -11.40
N ILE A 8 -3.51 -11.38 -10.85
CA ILE A 8 -3.36 -10.61 -9.60
C ILE A 8 -3.51 -11.59 -8.43
N THR A 9 -2.42 -12.26 -8.06
CA THR A 9 -2.36 -13.23 -6.96
C THR A 9 -1.55 -12.70 -5.77
N GLU A 10 -1.64 -13.35 -4.60
CA GLU A 10 -0.82 -13.01 -3.43
C GLU A 10 0.68 -13.10 -3.73
N GLU A 11 1.11 -14.09 -4.51
CA GLU A 11 2.51 -14.27 -4.90
C GLU A 11 3.00 -13.14 -5.81
N ALA A 12 2.20 -12.76 -6.81
CA ALA A 12 2.53 -11.66 -7.71
C ALA A 12 2.61 -10.32 -6.94
N VAL A 13 1.62 -10.05 -6.08
CA VAL A 13 1.59 -8.83 -5.26
C VAL A 13 2.76 -8.82 -4.26
N THR A 14 3.11 -9.96 -3.66
CA THR A 14 4.30 -10.08 -2.80
C THR A 14 5.56 -9.71 -3.55
N ALA A 15 5.79 -10.29 -4.74
CA ALA A 15 6.96 -10.00 -5.55
C ALA A 15 7.06 -8.51 -5.93
N PHE A 16 5.93 -7.87 -6.27
CA PHE A 16 5.92 -6.43 -6.57
C PHE A 16 6.23 -5.56 -5.35
N ILE A 17 5.77 -5.95 -4.17
CA ILE A 17 6.10 -5.24 -2.93
C ILE A 17 7.60 -5.40 -2.62
N ASP A 18 8.15 -6.61 -2.74
CA ASP A 18 9.56 -6.87 -2.53
C ASP A 18 10.44 -6.03 -3.47
N GLU A 19 10.10 -6.01 -4.76
CA GLU A 19 10.79 -5.19 -5.76
C GLU A 19 10.71 -3.69 -5.45
N ALA A 20 9.52 -3.20 -5.10
CA ALA A 20 9.34 -1.79 -4.78
C ALA A 20 10.11 -1.40 -3.51
N LEU A 21 10.10 -2.23 -2.47
CA LEU A 21 10.84 -1.99 -1.24
C LEU A 21 12.36 -2.07 -1.45
N ALA A 22 12.83 -2.96 -2.32
CA ALA A 22 14.24 -3.08 -2.68
C ALA A 22 14.78 -1.88 -3.49
N SER A 23 13.90 -1.06 -4.07
CA SER A 23 14.30 0.16 -4.78
C SER A 23 14.71 1.32 -3.85
N PHE A 24 14.30 1.26 -2.57
CA PHE A 24 14.73 2.23 -1.57
C PHE A 24 16.18 1.95 -1.15
N PRO A 25 16.99 3.00 -0.86
CA PRO A 25 18.25 2.83 -0.15
C PRO A 25 18.02 2.07 1.16
N GLU A 26 19.03 1.35 1.66
CA GLU A 26 18.90 0.54 2.88
C GLU A 26 18.33 1.37 4.05
N PRO A 27 17.08 1.11 4.47
CA PRO A 27 16.45 1.91 5.50
C PRO A 27 17.02 1.57 6.89
N PRO A 28 17.09 2.56 7.79
CA PRO A 28 17.46 2.27 9.16
C PRO A 28 16.42 1.30 9.76
N SER A 29 16.89 0.39 10.61
CA SER A 29 15.98 -0.47 11.34
C SER A 29 15.01 0.38 12.17
N PRO A 30 13.70 0.16 12.08
CA PRO A 30 12.73 0.93 12.83
C PRO A 30 12.94 0.67 14.32
N VAL A 31 13.11 1.75 15.08
CA VAL A 31 13.04 1.64 16.55
C VAL A 31 11.65 1.09 16.88
N LEU A 32 11.61 -0.03 17.62
CA LEU A 32 10.37 -0.70 17.99
C LEU A 32 9.61 0.12 19.05
N SER A 33 9.05 1.26 18.66
CA SER A 33 8.03 1.93 19.45
C SER A 33 6.73 1.13 19.31
N ARG A 34 6.29 0.51 20.42
CA ARG A 34 4.99 -0.18 20.51
C ARG A 34 3.85 0.76 20.89
N THR A 35 4.17 1.99 21.28
CA THR A 35 3.21 3.03 21.67
C THR A 35 2.74 3.87 20.50
N ASP A 36 3.52 3.98 19.41
CA ASP A 36 3.07 4.65 18.20
C ASP A 36 2.13 3.75 17.40
N THR A 37 0.82 3.99 17.55
CA THR A 37 -0.23 3.24 16.87
C THR A 37 -0.62 3.84 15.53
N ARG A 38 0.05 4.89 15.05
CA ARG A 38 -0.33 5.54 13.79
C ARG A 38 -0.03 4.63 12.59
N VAL A 39 -0.90 4.74 11.59
CA VAL A 39 -0.84 4.00 10.33
C VAL A 39 -1.06 4.99 9.20
N VAL A 40 -0.18 4.94 8.21
CA VAL A 40 -0.31 5.62 6.93
C VAL A 40 -1.05 4.69 5.98
N VAL A 41 -2.15 5.17 5.42
CA VAL A 41 -3.01 4.40 4.53
C VAL A 41 -3.07 5.07 3.19
N ALA A 42 -2.56 4.39 2.17
CA ALA A 42 -2.64 4.81 0.79
C ALA A 42 -3.66 3.96 0.03
N ARG A 43 -4.38 4.60 -0.88
CA ARG A 43 -5.33 3.97 -1.79
C ARG A 43 -5.07 4.45 -3.20
N ILE A 44 -5.09 3.54 -4.17
CA ILE A 44 -4.97 3.89 -5.58
C ILE A 44 -5.96 3.05 -6.39
N GLY A 45 -6.71 3.71 -7.27
CA GLY A 45 -7.71 3.09 -8.12
C GLY A 45 -7.09 2.59 -9.42
N LEU A 46 -7.51 1.41 -9.86
CA LEU A 46 -7.25 0.86 -11.19
C LEU A 46 -8.57 0.86 -11.95
N SER A 47 -8.56 1.35 -13.19
CA SER A 47 -9.76 1.38 -14.04
C SER A 47 -9.47 0.96 -15.48
N GLY A 48 -10.49 0.44 -16.17
CA GLY A 48 -10.40 0.03 -17.57
C GLY A 48 -10.98 -1.36 -17.80
N ALA A 49 -10.20 -2.27 -18.40
CA ALA A 49 -10.59 -3.66 -18.64
C ALA A 49 -10.87 -4.44 -17.34
N TRP A 50 -10.29 -3.96 -16.23
CA TRP A 50 -10.58 -4.39 -14.87
C TRP A 50 -10.62 -3.16 -13.96
N ASN A 51 -11.57 -3.12 -13.03
CA ASN A 51 -11.76 -2.01 -12.10
C ASN A 51 -11.55 -2.49 -10.67
N GLY A 52 -10.69 -1.81 -9.93
CA GLY A 52 -10.39 -2.18 -8.55
C GLY A 52 -9.57 -1.14 -7.81
N MET A 53 -9.14 -1.49 -6.61
CA MET A 53 -8.40 -0.61 -5.72
C MET A 53 -7.30 -1.38 -5.00
N LEU A 54 -6.10 -0.80 -4.99
CA LEU A 54 -5.00 -1.24 -4.15
C LEU A 54 -4.95 -0.37 -2.89
N VAL A 55 -4.84 -1.02 -1.73
CA VAL A 55 -4.82 -0.37 -0.42
C VAL A 55 -3.63 -0.84 0.39
N PHE A 56 -2.78 0.09 0.79
CA PHE A 56 -1.69 -0.11 1.74
C PHE A 56 -2.08 0.40 3.11
N ARG A 57 -1.68 -0.31 4.16
CA ARG A 57 -1.66 0.16 5.55
C ARG A 57 -0.27 -0.08 6.11
N VAL A 58 0.48 0.99 6.26
CA VAL A 58 1.88 0.98 6.68
C VAL A 58 1.97 1.61 8.08
N PRO A 59 2.55 0.92 9.08
CA PRO A 59 2.80 1.54 10.39
C PRO A 59 3.65 2.81 10.24
N ALA A 60 3.29 3.90 10.92
CA ALA A 60 4.00 5.17 10.83
C ALA A 60 5.51 5.06 11.15
N PRO A 61 5.97 4.22 12.11
CA PRO A 61 7.40 3.99 12.31
C PRO A 61 8.11 3.38 11.10
N LEU A 62 7.42 2.55 10.30
CA LEU A 62 8.01 1.98 9.09
C LEU A 62 8.04 3.01 7.96
N ALA A 63 6.94 3.76 7.77
CA ALA A 63 6.89 4.87 6.82
C ALA A 63 7.96 5.93 7.12
N ALA A 64 8.25 6.20 8.40
CA ALA A 64 9.33 7.09 8.81
C ALA A 64 10.72 6.58 8.38
N CYS A 65 10.97 5.26 8.41
CA CYS A 65 12.25 4.71 7.96
C CYS A 65 12.39 4.82 6.43
N LEU A 66 11.34 4.52 5.68
CA LEU A 66 11.34 4.71 4.23
C LEU A 66 11.51 6.20 3.85
N ALA A 67 10.81 7.10 4.55
CA ALA A 67 10.95 8.53 4.33
C ALA A 67 12.35 9.03 4.67
N SER A 68 12.95 8.54 5.75
CA SER A 68 14.31 8.93 6.15
C SER A 68 15.35 8.69 5.05
N THR A 69 15.21 7.57 4.31
CA THR A 69 16.10 7.26 3.19
C THR A 69 15.86 8.15 1.97
N LEU A 70 14.60 8.50 1.70
CA LEU A 70 14.24 9.28 0.53
C LEU A 70 14.59 10.76 0.68
N PHE A 71 14.38 11.31 1.88
CA PHE A 71 14.55 12.73 2.18
C PHE A 71 15.89 13.06 2.86
N GLY A 72 16.64 12.04 3.29
CA GLY A 72 17.96 12.22 3.92
C GLY A 72 17.90 12.84 5.32
N VAL A 73 16.79 12.65 6.04
CA VAL A 73 16.57 13.16 7.41
C VAL A 73 16.44 11.99 8.40
N PRO A 74 16.75 12.16 9.70
CA PRO A 74 16.52 11.10 10.68
C PRO A 74 15.05 10.64 10.72
N ALA A 75 14.81 9.34 10.88
CA ALA A 75 13.44 8.79 10.93
C ALA A 75 12.56 9.47 12.00
N ALA A 76 13.13 9.84 13.14
CA ALA A 76 12.44 10.55 14.22
C ALA A 76 12.04 12.00 13.86
N GLU A 77 12.67 12.58 12.85
CA GLU A 77 12.45 13.95 12.38
C GLU A 77 11.54 14.01 11.15
N THR A 78 11.16 12.86 10.59
CA THR A 78 10.24 12.82 9.45
C THR A 78 8.90 13.46 9.78
N THR A 79 8.43 14.28 8.86
CA THR A 79 7.12 14.92 8.93
C THR A 79 6.02 13.96 8.49
N SER A 80 4.76 14.30 8.77
CA SER A 80 3.63 13.53 8.25
C SER A 80 3.57 13.55 6.73
N ALA A 81 3.89 14.70 6.11
CA ALA A 81 3.93 14.84 4.65
C ALA A 81 4.95 13.89 4.00
N GLU A 82 6.19 13.84 4.52
CA GLU A 82 7.23 12.94 4.01
C GLU A 82 6.84 11.46 4.16
N ARG A 83 6.19 11.10 5.28
CA ARG A 83 5.65 9.74 5.48
C ARG A 83 4.51 9.41 4.51
N THR A 84 3.62 10.36 4.23
CA THR A 84 2.54 10.15 3.27
C THR A 84 3.08 10.05 1.84
N ASP A 85 4.08 10.86 1.49
CA ASP A 85 4.68 10.89 0.16
C ASP A 85 5.41 9.59 -0.15
N VAL A 86 6.20 9.05 0.79
CA VAL A 86 6.91 7.80 0.55
C VAL A 86 5.96 6.60 0.41
N VAL A 87 4.84 6.60 1.15
CA VAL A 87 3.82 5.54 1.02
C VAL A 87 2.97 5.76 -0.24
N ALA A 88 2.77 6.99 -0.69
CA ALA A 88 2.17 7.29 -1.98
C ALA A 88 3.00 6.70 -3.12
N GLU A 89 4.33 6.90 -3.07
CA GLU A 89 5.26 6.36 -4.07
C GLU A 89 5.24 4.83 -4.07
N LEU A 90 5.36 4.18 -2.90
CA LEU A 90 5.25 2.72 -2.78
C LEU A 90 3.94 2.18 -3.39
N CYS A 91 2.81 2.83 -3.06
CA CYS A 91 1.50 2.46 -3.59
C CYS A 91 1.42 2.64 -5.12
N ASN A 92 2.02 3.72 -5.64
CA ASN A 92 2.05 4.02 -7.06
C ASN A 92 2.92 3.02 -7.84
N THR A 93 4.10 2.66 -7.34
CA THR A 93 4.99 1.66 -7.95
C THR A 93 4.30 0.30 -8.01
N VAL A 94 3.76 -0.20 -6.89
CA VAL A 94 3.08 -1.50 -6.85
C VAL A 94 1.78 -1.46 -7.69
N GLY A 95 1.05 -0.35 -7.66
CA GLY A 95 -0.12 -0.13 -8.51
C GLY A 95 0.20 -0.15 -10.00
N GLY A 96 1.35 0.40 -10.40
CA GLY A 96 1.89 0.33 -11.76
C GLY A 96 2.20 -1.10 -12.20
N ASN A 97 2.82 -1.90 -11.32
CA ASN A 97 3.10 -3.31 -11.58
C ASN A 97 1.82 -4.13 -11.76
N ILE A 98 0.83 -3.94 -10.88
CA ILE A 98 -0.49 -4.59 -11.01
C ILE A 98 -1.19 -4.16 -12.30
N LYS A 99 -1.16 -2.86 -12.63
CA LYS A 99 -1.70 -2.35 -13.91
C LYS A 99 -1.06 -3.07 -15.10
N GLY A 100 0.24 -3.38 -15.04
CA GLY A 100 0.96 -4.12 -16.08
C GLY A 100 0.43 -5.55 -16.33
N LEU A 101 -0.27 -6.15 -15.36
CA LEU A 101 -0.90 -7.46 -15.50
C LEU A 101 -2.26 -7.41 -16.23
N ILE A 102 -2.93 -6.25 -16.23
CA ILE A 102 -4.27 -6.11 -16.78
C ILE A 102 -4.21 -6.19 -18.31
N ARG A 103 -4.92 -7.17 -18.89
CA ARG A 103 -5.04 -7.33 -20.34
C ARG A 103 -6.03 -6.31 -20.88
N GLY A 104 -5.56 -5.37 -21.69
CA GLY A 104 -6.39 -4.33 -22.31
C GLY A 104 -6.07 -2.94 -21.77
N ALA A 105 -6.99 -1.99 -21.98
CA ALA A 105 -6.80 -0.63 -21.49
C ALA A 105 -6.87 -0.60 -19.96
N ALA A 106 -5.89 0.03 -19.33
CA ALA A 106 -5.87 0.24 -17.89
C ALA A 106 -5.28 1.61 -17.54
N ALA A 107 -5.83 2.25 -16.52
CA ALA A 107 -5.36 3.50 -15.95
C ALA A 107 -5.21 3.38 -14.43
N LEU A 108 -4.39 4.26 -13.86
CA LEU A 108 -4.10 4.34 -12.44
C LEU A 108 -4.46 5.74 -11.97
N SER A 109 -5.22 5.87 -10.88
CA SER A 109 -5.47 7.16 -10.25
C SER A 109 -4.22 7.68 -9.54
N LEU A 110 -4.26 8.92 -9.03
CA LEU A 110 -3.26 9.33 -8.04
C LEU A 110 -3.54 8.64 -6.70
N PRO A 111 -2.51 8.32 -5.91
CA PRO A 111 -2.68 7.85 -4.54
C PRO A 111 -3.42 8.87 -3.68
N ILE A 112 -4.40 8.40 -2.90
CA ILE A 112 -4.99 9.16 -1.79
C ILE A 112 -4.41 8.59 -0.50
N VAL A 113 -3.71 9.43 0.27
CA VAL A 113 -3.00 9.00 1.47
C VAL A 113 -3.50 9.75 2.70
N THR A 114 -3.65 9.00 3.81
CA THR A 114 -4.06 9.54 5.11
C THR A 114 -3.20 8.92 6.22
N GLU A 115 -2.76 9.70 7.19
CA GLU A 115 -2.16 9.21 8.43
C GLU A 115 -3.22 9.28 9.54
N ARG A 116 -3.44 8.18 10.27
CA ARG A 116 -4.40 8.11 11.37
C ARG A 116 -3.93 7.17 12.46
N HIS A 117 -4.48 7.27 13.65
CA HIS A 117 -4.27 6.23 14.67
C HIS A 117 -4.93 4.92 14.23
N ALA A 118 -4.26 3.78 14.46
CA ALA A 118 -4.86 2.47 14.28
C ALA A 118 -6.06 2.37 15.22
N GLU A 119 -7.24 2.11 14.66
CA GLU A 119 -8.41 1.75 15.43
C GLU A 119 -8.19 0.37 16.05
N VAL A 120 -8.67 0.18 17.28
CA VAL A 120 -8.77 -1.15 17.88
C VAL A 120 -9.67 -1.99 16.97
N VAL A 121 -9.20 -3.19 16.60
CA VAL A 121 -9.94 -4.17 15.78
C VAL A 121 -11.32 -4.40 16.41
N GLY A 122 -12.34 -3.77 15.82
CA GLY A 122 -13.69 -3.68 16.39
C GLY A 122 -14.56 -2.60 15.73
N GLN A 123 -13.94 -1.53 15.21
CA GLN A 123 -14.61 -0.61 14.29
C GLN A 123 -14.36 -1.05 12.85
N GLN A 124 -15.45 -1.41 12.17
CA GLN A 124 -15.45 -1.68 10.74
C GLN A 124 -15.04 -0.39 10.01
N THR A 125 -13.79 -0.33 9.52
CA THR A 125 -13.48 0.59 8.43
C THR A 125 -14.41 0.24 7.28
N ALA A 126 -15.15 1.23 6.75
CA ALA A 126 -16.16 1.06 5.70
C ALA A 126 -15.86 -0.14 4.79
N THR A 127 -16.78 -1.11 4.76
CA THR A 127 -16.68 -2.30 3.91
C THR A 127 -16.34 -1.81 2.51
N PRO A 128 -15.22 -2.25 1.91
CA PRO A 128 -14.96 -1.88 0.54
C PRO A 128 -16.15 -2.33 -0.31
N SER A 129 -16.66 -1.44 -1.17
CA SER A 129 -17.71 -1.75 -2.13
C SER A 129 -17.15 -2.69 -3.21
N GLY A 130 -16.85 -3.93 -2.85
CA GLY A 130 -16.12 -4.85 -3.71
C GLY A 130 -15.67 -6.14 -3.02
N THR A 131 -15.13 -7.05 -3.82
CA THR A 131 -14.58 -8.33 -3.38
C THR A 131 -13.10 -8.17 -3.09
N VAL A 132 -12.63 -8.60 -1.91
CA VAL A 132 -11.19 -8.62 -1.61
C VAL A 132 -10.56 -9.78 -2.37
N ALA A 133 -9.84 -9.48 -3.44
CA ALA A 133 -9.15 -10.46 -4.27
C ALA A 133 -7.81 -10.92 -3.66
N VAL A 134 -7.11 -10.00 -2.98
CA VAL A 134 -5.84 -10.25 -2.29
C VAL A 134 -5.90 -9.60 -0.91
N ASN A 135 -5.51 -10.34 0.13
CA ASN A 135 -5.41 -9.84 1.50
C ASN A 135 -4.11 -10.32 2.16
N LEU A 136 -3.04 -9.58 1.92
CA LEU A 136 -1.67 -9.96 2.25
C LEU A 136 -1.14 -9.19 3.46
N VAL A 137 -0.52 -9.90 4.40
CA VAL A 137 0.32 -9.29 5.44
C VAL A 137 1.78 -9.51 5.05
N HIS A 138 2.45 -8.43 4.66
CA HIS A 138 3.84 -8.44 4.24
C HIS A 138 4.76 -7.98 5.38
N SER A 139 5.82 -8.72 5.67
CA SER A 139 6.77 -8.36 6.74
C SER A 139 8.00 -7.67 6.16
N PHE A 140 8.31 -6.49 6.69
CA PHE A 140 9.50 -5.73 6.30
C PHE A 140 10.10 -5.04 7.54
N LEU A 141 11.41 -5.21 7.75
CA LEU A 141 12.15 -4.71 8.93
C LEU A 141 11.49 -5.04 10.29
N GLY A 142 10.92 -6.25 10.42
CA GLY A 142 10.23 -6.69 11.64
C GLY A 142 8.89 -5.98 11.91
N ARG A 143 8.35 -5.26 10.93
CA ARG A 143 7.00 -4.65 10.95
C ARG A 143 6.13 -5.30 9.88
N PHE A 144 4.82 -5.09 9.99
CA PHE A 144 3.83 -5.67 9.07
C PHE A 144 3.13 -4.57 8.28
N ILE A 145 3.07 -4.74 6.96
CA ILE A 145 2.29 -3.95 6.02
C ILE A 145 1.07 -4.79 5.65
N LEU A 146 -0.14 -4.25 5.83
CA LEU A 146 -1.34 -4.89 5.29
C LEU A 146 -1.61 -4.33 3.89
N VAL A 147 -1.68 -5.22 2.91
CA VAL A 147 -1.97 -4.90 1.52
C VAL A 147 -3.24 -5.61 1.09
N GLN A 148 -4.16 -4.86 0.48
CA GLN A 148 -5.38 -5.41 -0.06
C GLN A 148 -5.54 -4.99 -1.52
N VAL A 149 -5.90 -5.95 -2.37
CA VAL A 149 -6.42 -5.65 -3.71
C VAL A 149 -7.90 -5.98 -3.70
N ILE A 150 -8.72 -4.98 -3.99
CA ILE A 150 -10.16 -5.05 -3.98
C ILE A 150 -10.63 -4.94 -5.43
N GLU A 151 -11.43 -5.89 -5.87
CA GLU A 151 -12.18 -5.83 -7.11
C GLU A 151 -13.49 -5.08 -6.85
N ASN A 152 -13.74 -4.01 -7.61
CA ASN A 152 -14.98 -3.24 -7.46
C ASN A 152 -16.18 -4.10 -7.88
N ALA A 153 -17.33 -3.94 -7.22
CA ALA A 153 -18.56 -4.56 -7.71
C ALA A 153 -18.89 -4.05 -9.14
N ASP A 154 -19.36 -4.95 -10.00
CA ASP A 154 -19.69 -4.62 -11.40
C ASP A 154 -20.55 -3.35 -11.47
N GLY A 155 -20.03 -2.31 -12.14
CA GLY A 155 -20.73 -1.04 -12.35
C GLY A 155 -20.43 0.10 -11.37
N ALA A 156 -19.52 -0.07 -10.41
CA ALA A 156 -19.00 1.06 -9.63
C ALA A 156 -17.81 1.72 -10.36
N PRO A 157 -17.85 3.06 -10.61
CA PRO A 157 -16.74 3.77 -11.24
C PRO A 157 -15.46 3.77 -10.39
#